data_AF-A0AAD6Z1R9-F1
#
_entry.id   AF-A0AAD6Z1R9-F1
#
_cell.length_a   1.000
_cell.length_b   1.000
_cell.length_c   1.000
_cell.angle_alpha   90.00
_cell.angle_beta   90.00
_cell.angle_gamma   90.00
#
_symmetry.space_group_name_H-M   'P 1'
#
loop_
_entity.id
_entity.type
_entity.pdbx_description
1 polymer ?
#
loop_
_entity_poly.entity_id
_entity_poly.type
_entity_poly.pdbx_seq_one_letter_code
_entity_poly.pdbx_strand_id
1 'polypeptide(L)'
;MPESTPSPAGLRPKGFKADTTSGLGFRPHGYKFDQHNYRAYTTRRDFQLLHTPRGRIALQYGGVVARLARSEVSDSDFFRGFDDEIYDVGDCLWDRTSKHAYWYDRLSDHEIDLLCGVYHVGTADTDTDQASIVSWWPKPNAWARGNLDGSWWTPQCENDFFAKRLGHLANGVFVLPRQSQWRSNLKFRKEVKKCWDGVEIVSDSIVQGLVAALMAA
;
A
#
# COMPACT_ATOMS: atom_id res chain seq x y z
N MET A 1 29.04 -0.74 25.82
CA MET A 1 27.99 -0.68 24.78
C MET A 1 28.28 -1.82 23.82
N PRO A 2 27.38 -2.80 23.61
CA PRO A 2 27.65 -3.84 22.63
C PRO A 2 27.64 -3.21 21.24
N GLU A 3 28.71 -3.46 20.52
CA GLU A 3 28.97 -2.98 19.17
C GLU A 3 28.12 -3.82 18.19
N SER A 4 26.89 -3.38 17.91
CA SER A 4 26.06 -4.00 16.89
C SER A 4 26.47 -3.46 15.52
N THR A 5 27.34 -4.19 14.83
CA THR A 5 27.54 -4.03 13.39
C THR A 5 26.18 -4.07 12.69
N PRO A 6 25.84 -3.10 11.82
CA PRO A 6 24.62 -3.16 11.04
C PRO A 6 24.69 -4.36 10.10
N SER A 7 23.76 -5.30 10.27
CA SER A 7 23.56 -6.40 9.33
C SER A 7 23.26 -5.82 7.94
N PRO A 8 23.85 -6.34 6.85
CA PRO A 8 23.55 -5.88 5.49
C PRO A 8 22.18 -6.41 5.06
N ALA A 9 21.12 -5.87 5.67
CA ALA A 9 19.74 -6.17 5.31
C ALA A 9 19.38 -5.38 4.05
N GLY A 10 19.69 -5.96 2.88
CA GLY A 10 19.30 -5.36 1.61
C GLY A 10 19.27 -6.31 0.41
N LEU A 11 19.89 -7.49 0.51
CA LEU A 11 19.88 -8.46 -0.57
C LEU A 11 19.11 -9.71 -0.15
N ARG A 12 17.89 -9.85 -0.68
CA ARG A 12 17.07 -11.06 -0.52
C ARG A 12 17.85 -12.26 -1.05
N PRO A 13 18.08 -13.32 -0.25
CA PRO A 13 18.72 -14.53 -0.74
C PRO A 13 17.92 -15.15 -1.90
N LYS A 14 18.61 -15.62 -2.94
CA LYS A 14 18.02 -16.47 -3.98
C LYS A 14 17.46 -17.73 -3.31
N GLY A 15 16.15 -17.97 -3.44
CA GLY A 15 15.46 -19.11 -2.83
C GLY A 15 14.58 -18.77 -1.62
N PHE A 16 14.39 -17.49 -1.27
CA PHE A 16 13.41 -17.09 -0.25
C PHE A 16 12.00 -17.53 -0.67
N LYS A 17 11.43 -18.50 0.07
CA LYS A 17 10.03 -18.91 -0.08
C LYS A 17 9.17 -17.67 0.12
N ALA A 18 8.26 -17.38 -0.81
CA ALA A 18 7.26 -16.36 -0.58
C ALA A 18 6.57 -16.74 0.74
N ASP A 19 6.55 -15.81 1.70
CA ASP A 19 5.81 -16.02 2.94
C ASP A 19 4.34 -16.22 2.59
N THR A 20 3.92 -17.48 2.45
CA THR A 20 2.55 -17.87 2.12
C THR A 20 1.57 -17.57 3.26
N THR A 21 2.07 -17.09 4.40
CA THR A 21 1.26 -16.63 5.54
C THR A 21 0.97 -15.12 5.51
N SER A 22 1.59 -14.37 4.59
CA SER A 22 1.30 -12.93 4.44
C SER A 22 -0.10 -12.68 3.82
N GLY A 23 -0.75 -11.59 4.24
CA GLY A 23 -2.07 -11.20 3.75
C GLY A 23 -3.21 -12.17 4.16
N LEU A 24 -3.96 -12.65 3.17
CA LEU A 24 -5.12 -13.54 3.35
C LEU A 24 -4.79 -15.03 3.16
N GLY A 25 -3.51 -15.35 2.96
CA GLY A 25 -2.98 -16.70 2.86
C GLY A 25 -3.04 -17.34 1.47
N PHE A 26 -2.86 -18.66 1.44
CA PHE A 26 -2.71 -19.44 0.21
C PHE A 26 -4.05 -19.97 -0.36
N ARG A 27 -4.15 -20.05 -1.68
CA ARG A 27 -5.22 -20.72 -2.43
C ARG A 27 -4.63 -21.62 -3.53
N PRO A 28 -5.26 -22.76 -3.82
CA PRO A 28 -4.78 -23.66 -4.86
C PRO A 28 -4.87 -23.01 -6.25
N HIS A 29 -4.10 -23.55 -7.19
CA HIS A 29 -4.20 -23.17 -8.59
C HIS A 29 -5.64 -23.30 -9.10
N GLY A 30 -6.09 -22.35 -9.93
CA GLY A 30 -7.45 -22.34 -10.47
C GLY A 30 -8.56 -21.98 -9.47
N TYR A 31 -8.23 -21.59 -8.22
CA TYR A 31 -9.23 -21.17 -7.24
C TYR A 31 -10.10 -20.02 -7.75
N LYS A 32 -11.42 -20.20 -7.65
CA LYS A 32 -12.41 -19.21 -8.07
C LYS A 32 -12.86 -18.41 -6.85
N PHE A 33 -12.56 -17.11 -6.88
CA PHE A 33 -13.01 -16.19 -5.84
C PHE A 33 -14.48 -15.83 -6.03
N ASP A 34 -15.17 -15.60 -4.93
CA ASP A 34 -16.59 -15.26 -4.92
C ASP A 34 -16.93 -14.13 -3.93
N GLN A 35 -18.22 -13.89 -3.75
CA GLN A 35 -18.73 -12.89 -2.82
C GLN A 35 -18.38 -13.20 -1.36
N HIS A 36 -18.34 -14.48 -0.98
CA HIS A 36 -17.99 -14.87 0.37
C HIS A 36 -16.52 -14.54 0.66
N ASN A 37 -15.62 -14.78 -0.29
CA ASN A 37 -14.21 -14.39 -0.17
C ASN A 37 -14.05 -12.87 -0.05
N TYR A 38 -14.83 -12.09 -0.80
CA TYR A 38 -14.77 -10.63 -0.72
C TYR A 38 -15.25 -10.12 0.65
N ARG A 39 -16.38 -10.65 1.15
CA ARG A 39 -16.90 -10.32 2.49
C ARG A 39 -15.93 -10.71 3.60
N ALA A 40 -15.35 -11.90 3.52
CA ALA A 40 -14.36 -12.35 4.49
C ALA A 40 -13.12 -11.42 4.52
N TYR A 41 -12.67 -10.98 3.34
CA TYR A 41 -11.61 -9.98 3.22
C TYR A 41 -11.99 -8.66 3.89
N THR A 42 -13.15 -8.08 3.55
CA THR A 42 -13.55 -6.77 4.10
C THR A 42 -13.71 -6.84 5.60
N THR A 43 -14.44 -7.84 6.13
CA THR A 43 -14.61 -8.03 7.58
C THR A 43 -13.27 -8.15 8.30
N ARG A 44 -12.33 -8.93 7.75
CA ARG A 44 -11.00 -9.10 8.36
C ARG A 44 -10.18 -7.82 8.31
N ARG A 45 -10.14 -7.14 7.16
CA ARG A 45 -9.46 -5.85 6.98
C ARG A 45 -9.98 -4.81 7.98
N ASP A 46 -11.30 -4.72 8.10
CA ASP A 46 -11.94 -3.68 8.91
C ASP A 46 -11.67 -3.94 10.39
N PHE A 47 -11.90 -5.17 10.86
CA PHE A 47 -11.71 -5.54 12.25
C PHE A 47 -10.23 -5.55 12.70
N GLN A 48 -9.32 -6.06 11.87
CA GLN A 48 -7.91 -6.20 12.26
C GLN A 48 -7.09 -4.92 12.05
N LEU A 49 -7.59 -3.95 11.28
CA LEU A 49 -6.80 -2.78 10.92
C LEU A 49 -7.59 -1.48 10.93
N LEU A 50 -8.65 -1.35 10.12
CA LEU A 50 -9.31 -0.04 9.95
C LEU A 50 -10.09 0.43 11.19
N HIS A 51 -10.56 -0.49 12.04
CA HIS A 51 -11.20 -0.18 13.33
C HIS A 51 -10.21 -0.15 14.51
N THR A 52 -8.91 -0.08 14.22
CA THR A 52 -7.84 0.07 15.22
C THR A 52 -7.18 1.45 15.03
N PRO A 53 -6.32 1.91 15.95
CA PRO A 53 -5.53 3.14 15.75
C PRO A 53 -4.75 3.15 14.42
N ARG A 54 -4.38 1.98 13.90
CA ARG A 54 -3.66 1.82 12.62
C ARG A 54 -4.49 2.24 11.41
N GLY A 55 -5.81 2.32 11.53
CA GLY A 55 -6.71 2.87 10.51
C GLY A 55 -6.35 4.31 10.10
N ARG A 56 -5.90 5.14 11.05
CA ARG A 56 -5.36 6.48 10.75
C ARG A 56 -4.22 6.41 9.75
N ILE A 57 -3.26 5.52 10.01
CA ILE A 57 -2.03 5.42 9.25
C ILE A 57 -2.37 5.05 7.80
N ALA A 58 -3.33 4.15 7.62
CA ALA A 58 -3.89 3.83 6.31
C ALA A 58 -4.52 5.05 5.62
N LEU A 59 -5.23 5.90 6.36
CA LEU A 59 -5.79 7.14 5.81
C LEU A 59 -4.72 8.16 5.40
N GLN A 60 -3.60 8.23 6.13
CA GLN A 60 -2.47 9.12 5.83
C GLN A 60 -1.59 8.63 4.66
N TYR A 61 -1.64 7.33 4.34
CA TYR A 61 -0.82 6.70 3.31
C TYR A 61 -1.06 7.25 1.89
N GLY A 62 -2.24 7.83 1.64
CA GLY A 62 -2.64 8.32 0.33
C GLY A 62 -3.07 7.22 -0.66
N GLY A 63 -3.40 7.66 -1.88
CA GLY A 63 -3.77 6.77 -3.00
C GLY A 63 -4.91 5.80 -2.68
N VAL A 64 -4.80 4.57 -3.19
CA VAL A 64 -5.81 3.53 -3.01
C VAL A 64 -5.95 3.09 -1.55
N VAL A 65 -4.87 3.10 -0.77
CA VAL A 65 -4.89 2.68 0.63
C VAL A 65 -5.73 3.65 1.46
N ALA A 66 -5.47 4.96 1.32
CA ALA A 66 -6.27 5.98 1.97
C ALA A 66 -7.73 5.94 1.52
N ARG A 67 -7.99 5.70 0.23
CA ARG A 67 -9.36 5.60 -0.27
C ARG A 67 -10.13 4.43 0.36
N LEU A 68 -9.47 3.28 0.56
CA LEU A 68 -10.04 2.11 1.23
C LEU A 68 -10.31 2.37 2.71
N ALA A 69 -9.42 3.11 3.38
CA ALA A 69 -9.59 3.51 4.77
C ALA A 69 -10.71 4.55 4.94
N ARG A 70 -10.88 5.47 3.97
CA ARG A 70 -11.79 6.62 4.10
C ARG A 70 -13.26 6.25 4.33
N SER A 71 -13.72 5.07 3.89
CA SER A 71 -15.10 4.63 4.15
C SER A 71 -15.30 4.04 5.55
N GLU A 72 -14.23 3.57 6.20
CA GLU A 72 -14.33 2.83 7.47
C GLU A 72 -13.81 3.62 8.66
N VAL A 73 -12.80 4.49 8.46
CA VAL A 73 -12.17 5.27 9.54
C VAL A 73 -12.95 6.56 9.79
N SER A 74 -13.46 6.72 11.01
CA SER A 74 -14.18 7.94 11.40
C SER A 74 -13.22 9.14 11.50
N ASP A 75 -13.73 10.35 11.26
CA ASP A 75 -12.93 11.57 11.46
C ASP A 75 -12.44 11.68 12.92
N SER A 76 -13.23 11.20 13.89
CA SER A 76 -12.82 11.20 15.30
C SER A 76 -11.62 10.31 15.56
N ASP A 77 -11.59 9.12 14.96
CA ASP A 77 -10.46 8.19 15.08
C ASP A 77 -9.25 8.70 14.30
N PHE A 78 -9.46 9.48 13.23
CA PHE A 78 -8.37 10.14 12.53
C PHE A 78 -7.68 11.22 13.38
N PHE A 79 -8.36 11.91 14.31
CA PHE A 79 -7.77 12.97 15.12
C PHE A 79 -7.24 12.53 16.51
N ARG A 80 -7.59 11.34 17.00
CA ARG A 80 -7.08 10.77 18.26
C ARG A 80 -5.57 10.52 18.25
N GLY A 81 -4.68 11.45 18.62
CA GLY A 81 -3.19 11.41 18.63
C GLY A 81 -2.42 10.06 18.63
N PHE A 82 -1.09 10.09 18.58
CA PHE A 82 -0.32 8.83 18.61
C PHE A 82 -0.63 8.05 19.91
N ASP A 83 -0.77 6.73 19.79
CA ASP A 83 -0.71 5.87 20.96
C ASP A 83 0.75 5.53 21.27
N ASP A 84 1.01 4.97 22.44
CA ASP A 84 2.37 4.59 22.85
C ASP A 84 2.94 3.43 22.01
N GLU A 85 2.13 2.77 21.18
CA GLU A 85 2.57 1.68 20.28
C GLU A 85 3.59 2.19 19.25
N ILE A 86 3.58 3.49 18.91
CA ILE A 86 4.54 4.10 17.98
C ILE A 86 6.00 3.84 18.39
N TYR A 87 6.29 3.69 19.68
CA TYR A 87 7.63 3.40 20.16
C TYR A 87 8.08 1.96 19.91
N ASP A 88 7.12 1.04 19.73
CA ASP A 88 7.38 -0.38 19.49
C ASP A 88 7.39 -0.74 18.00
N VAL A 89 6.52 -0.10 17.20
CA VAL A 89 6.31 -0.47 15.78
C VAL A 89 6.53 0.67 14.78
N GLY A 90 6.73 1.89 15.25
CA GLY A 90 6.99 3.07 14.41
C GLY A 90 8.44 3.13 13.93
N ASP A 91 8.66 3.92 12.88
CA ASP A 91 10.01 4.26 12.43
C ASP A 91 10.54 5.45 13.25
N CYS A 92 11.83 5.43 13.58
CA CYS A 92 12.50 6.49 14.32
C CYS A 92 13.63 7.13 13.50
N LEU A 93 13.50 8.44 13.26
CA LEU A 93 14.55 9.27 12.69
C LEU A 93 15.34 9.93 13.83
N TRP A 94 16.60 9.53 14.00
CA TRP A 94 17.50 10.13 14.97
C TRP A 94 18.31 11.27 14.35
N ASP A 95 18.12 12.50 14.85
CA ASP A 95 18.97 13.62 14.49
C ASP A 95 20.17 13.70 15.45
N ARG A 96 21.36 13.40 14.91
CA ARG A 96 22.61 13.44 15.67
C ARG A 96 23.02 14.85 16.12
N THR A 97 22.57 15.88 15.42
CA THR A 97 22.95 17.27 15.69
C THR A 97 22.13 17.83 16.86
N SER A 98 20.80 17.73 16.78
CA SER A 98 19.90 18.22 17.82
C SER A 98 19.72 17.24 18.99
N LYS A 99 20.16 15.98 18.84
CA LYS A 99 19.95 14.88 19.80
C LYS A 99 18.47 14.58 20.07
N HIS A 100 17.61 14.85 19.09
CA HIS A 100 16.19 14.50 19.13
C HIS A 100 15.89 13.24 18.31
N ALA A 101 14.90 12.48 18.78
CA ALA A 101 14.29 11.36 18.07
C ALA A 101 12.92 11.81 17.53
N TYR A 102 12.66 11.58 16.25
CA TYR A 102 11.37 11.82 15.62
C TYR A 102 10.74 10.48 15.24
N TRP A 103 9.59 10.18 15.82
CA TRP A 103 8.83 8.97 15.55
C TRP A 103 7.75 9.25 14.52
N TYR A 104 7.56 8.33 13.58
CA TYR A 104 6.47 8.40 12.64
C TYR A 104 5.88 7.02 12.37
N ASP A 105 4.56 7.02 12.20
CA ASP A 105 3.80 5.83 11.90
C ASP A 105 4.01 5.36 10.47
N ARG A 106 4.06 4.04 10.30
CA ARG A 106 4.14 3.40 8.99
C ARG A 106 3.31 2.12 8.97
N LEU A 107 2.69 1.85 7.82
CA LEU A 107 2.11 0.53 7.56
C LEU A 107 3.23 -0.45 7.19
N SER A 108 3.25 -1.59 7.87
CA SER A 108 4.05 -2.75 7.50
C SER A 108 3.58 -3.35 6.17
N ASP A 109 4.45 -4.13 5.53
CA ASP A 109 4.10 -4.84 4.29
C ASP A 109 2.93 -5.81 4.49
N HIS A 110 2.80 -6.40 5.68
CA HIS A 110 1.69 -7.30 6.03
C HIS A 110 0.36 -6.56 6.10
N GLU A 111 0.36 -5.38 6.71
CA GLU A 111 -0.81 -4.50 6.79
C GLU A 111 -1.25 -4.03 5.40
N ILE A 112 -0.29 -3.66 4.54
CA ILE A 112 -0.57 -3.31 3.14
C ILE A 112 -1.16 -4.51 2.39
N ASP A 113 -0.62 -5.73 2.60
CA ASP A 113 -1.15 -6.95 2.00
C ASP A 113 -2.59 -7.22 2.46
N LEU A 114 -2.90 -7.04 3.74
CA LEU A 114 -4.25 -7.17 4.28
C LEU A 114 -5.20 -6.11 3.71
N LEU A 115 -4.79 -4.84 3.68
CA LEU A 115 -5.55 -3.71 3.13
C LEU A 115 -5.87 -3.90 1.66
N CYS A 116 -4.91 -4.37 0.87
CA CYS A 116 -5.10 -4.63 -0.55
C CYS A 116 -5.80 -5.97 -0.83
N GLY A 117 -6.00 -6.80 0.20
CA GLY A 117 -6.66 -8.08 0.10
C GLY A 117 -5.86 -9.09 -0.73
N VAL A 118 -4.59 -9.28 -0.38
CA VAL A 118 -3.64 -10.13 -1.10
C VAL A 118 -3.83 -11.60 -0.78
N TYR A 119 -3.83 -12.44 -1.82
CA TYR A 119 -3.75 -13.90 -1.74
C TYR A 119 -2.52 -14.40 -2.51
N HIS A 120 -1.99 -15.53 -2.03
CA HIS A 120 -0.99 -16.32 -2.74
C HIS A 120 -1.69 -17.48 -3.45
N VAL A 121 -1.58 -17.58 -4.77
CA VAL A 121 -2.26 -18.61 -5.57
C VAL A 121 -1.23 -19.49 -6.27
N GLY A 122 -1.27 -20.80 -6.05
CA GLY A 122 -0.37 -21.75 -6.73
C GLY A 122 -0.39 -21.58 -8.26
N THR A 123 0.77 -21.66 -8.91
CA THR A 123 0.88 -21.45 -10.37
C THR A 123 0.72 -22.70 -11.21
N ALA A 124 0.80 -23.88 -10.60
CA ALA A 124 0.58 -25.18 -11.24
C ALA A 124 -0.03 -26.17 -10.23
N ASP A 125 -0.64 -27.25 -10.74
CA ASP A 125 -1.30 -28.27 -9.91
C ASP A 125 -0.32 -29.11 -9.08
N THR A 126 0.97 -29.13 -9.47
CA THR A 126 2.01 -30.00 -8.88
C THR A 126 3.14 -29.25 -8.19
N ASP A 127 3.23 -27.93 -8.32
CA ASP A 127 4.33 -27.14 -7.77
C ASP A 127 3.81 -26.17 -6.70
N THR A 128 3.97 -26.56 -5.43
CA THR A 128 3.62 -25.73 -4.27
C THR A 128 4.64 -24.62 -4.02
N ASP A 129 5.81 -24.66 -4.65
CA ASP A 129 6.89 -23.70 -4.39
C ASP A 129 6.75 -22.40 -5.20
N GLN A 130 5.91 -22.39 -6.25
CA GLN A 130 5.62 -21.19 -7.04
C GLN A 130 4.20 -20.68 -6.79
N ALA A 131 4.11 -19.52 -6.15
CA ALA A 131 2.85 -18.81 -5.91
C ALA A 131 2.81 -17.47 -6.67
N SER A 132 1.67 -17.20 -7.30
CA SER A 132 1.34 -15.90 -7.87
C SER A 132 0.58 -15.04 -6.86
N ILE A 133 0.96 -13.77 -6.79
CA ILE A 133 0.29 -12.80 -5.92
C ILE A 133 -0.88 -12.17 -6.68
N VAL A 134 -2.08 -12.32 -6.14
CA VAL A 134 -3.32 -11.69 -6.63
C VAL A 134 -3.95 -10.86 -5.52
N SER A 135 -4.74 -9.85 -5.86
CA SER A 135 -5.31 -8.97 -4.84
C SER A 135 -6.66 -8.37 -5.21
N TRP A 136 -7.45 -8.02 -4.19
CA TRP A 136 -8.70 -7.28 -4.37
C TRP A 136 -8.47 -5.83 -4.80
N TRP A 137 -7.37 -5.21 -4.38
CA TRP A 137 -6.99 -3.84 -4.74
C TRP A 137 -5.52 -3.79 -5.13
N PRO A 138 -5.08 -2.86 -5.99
CA PRO A 138 -3.68 -2.75 -6.35
C PRO A 138 -2.85 -2.41 -5.11
N LYS A 139 -1.69 -3.05 -4.97
CA LYS A 139 -0.69 -2.65 -3.97
C LYS A 139 -0.14 -1.25 -4.30
N PRO A 140 0.35 -0.48 -3.33
CA PRO A 140 0.94 0.85 -3.57
C PRO A 140 1.99 0.87 -4.68
N ASN A 141 2.87 -0.12 -4.75
CA ASN A 141 3.89 -0.19 -5.81
C ASN A 141 3.31 -0.42 -7.23
N ALA A 142 2.14 -1.05 -7.34
CA ALA A 142 1.44 -1.24 -8.61
C ALA A 142 0.64 0.02 -8.96
N TRP A 143 0.02 0.65 -7.95
CA TRP A 143 -0.64 1.95 -8.06
C TRP A 143 0.32 3.01 -8.60
N ALA A 144 1.49 3.14 -7.98
CA ALA A 144 2.53 4.12 -8.32
C ALA A 144 3.09 4.00 -9.74
N ARG A 145 2.94 2.84 -10.36
CA ARG A 145 3.36 2.59 -11.74
C ARG A 145 2.24 2.84 -12.76
N GLY A 146 1.04 3.16 -12.30
CA GLY A 146 -0.12 3.52 -13.10
C GLY A 146 -0.14 5.01 -13.48
N ASN A 147 -1.19 5.42 -14.19
CA ASN A 147 -1.39 6.84 -14.55
C ASN A 147 -2.28 7.59 -13.56
N LEU A 148 -2.76 6.90 -12.51
CA LEU A 148 -3.64 7.45 -11.48
C LEU A 148 -2.90 7.78 -10.17
N ASP A 149 -1.61 7.49 -10.11
CA ASP A 149 -0.79 7.91 -8.99
C ASP A 149 -0.40 9.38 -9.18
N GLY A 150 -1.07 10.23 -8.40
CA GLY A 150 -0.80 11.65 -8.30
C GLY A 150 -0.89 12.07 -6.84
N SER A 151 -0.61 13.34 -6.55
CA SER A 151 -0.54 13.84 -5.16
C SER A 151 -1.89 13.82 -4.42
N TRP A 152 -3.00 13.59 -5.10
CA TRP A 152 -4.34 13.53 -4.50
C TRP A 152 -5.28 12.58 -5.25
N TRP A 153 -6.37 12.21 -4.59
CA TRP A 153 -7.39 11.34 -5.16
C TRP A 153 -8.30 12.08 -6.15
N THR A 154 -7.95 12.03 -7.43
CA THR A 154 -8.68 12.75 -8.48
C THR A 154 -10.08 12.15 -8.76
N PRO A 155 -11.01 12.91 -9.37
CA PRO A 155 -12.29 12.36 -9.85
C PRO A 155 -12.13 11.18 -10.81
N GLN A 156 -11.00 11.10 -11.54
CA GLN A 156 -10.69 9.96 -12.39
C GLN A 156 -10.40 8.69 -11.57
N CYS A 157 -9.70 8.82 -10.44
CA CYS A 157 -9.48 7.71 -9.51
C CYS A 157 -10.80 7.18 -8.96
N GLU A 158 -11.72 8.08 -8.59
CA GLU A 158 -13.04 7.69 -8.06
C GLU A 158 -13.93 7.05 -9.14
N ASN A 159 -14.17 7.75 -10.25
CA ASN A 159 -15.19 7.37 -11.22
C ASN A 159 -14.74 6.24 -12.14
N ASP A 160 -13.53 6.37 -12.72
CA ASP A 160 -13.08 5.48 -13.79
C ASP A 160 -12.42 4.19 -13.24
N PHE A 161 -11.92 4.24 -12.01
CA PHE A 161 -11.26 3.10 -11.35
C PHE A 161 -12.07 2.53 -10.19
N PHE A 162 -12.27 3.29 -9.12
CA PHE A 162 -12.78 2.75 -7.85
C PHE A 162 -14.25 2.36 -7.93
N ALA A 163 -15.12 3.28 -8.38
CA ALA A 163 -16.54 3.04 -8.57
C ALA A 163 -16.79 1.93 -9.60
N LYS A 164 -16.04 1.92 -10.72
CA LYS A 164 -16.12 0.85 -11.71
C LYS A 164 -15.76 -0.52 -11.13
N ARG A 165 -14.72 -0.59 -10.32
CA ARG A 165 -14.31 -1.84 -9.66
C ARG A 165 -15.34 -2.30 -8.63
N LEU A 166 -15.90 -1.38 -7.84
CA LEU A 166 -17.02 -1.71 -6.94
C LEU A 166 -18.24 -2.22 -7.71
N GLY A 167 -18.57 -1.61 -8.86
CA GLY A 167 -19.63 -2.08 -9.74
C GLY A 167 -19.40 -3.50 -10.27
N HIS A 168 -18.17 -3.85 -10.63
CA HIS A 168 -17.81 -5.22 -11.01
C HIS A 168 -18.06 -6.21 -9.86
N LEU A 169 -17.62 -5.86 -8.64
CA LEU A 169 -17.80 -6.71 -7.47
C LEU A 169 -19.28 -6.86 -7.09
N ALA A 170 -20.07 -5.79 -7.22
CA ALA A 170 -21.52 -5.81 -6.99
C ALA A 170 -22.25 -6.71 -8.01
N ASN A 171 -21.78 -6.73 -9.26
CA ASN A 171 -22.34 -7.56 -10.34
C ASN A 171 -21.80 -9.00 -10.34
N GLY A 172 -21.07 -9.42 -9.30
CA GLY A 172 -20.56 -10.79 -9.18
C GLY A 172 -19.29 -11.09 -9.96
N VAL A 173 -18.59 -10.06 -10.46
CA VAL A 173 -17.33 -10.22 -11.22
C VAL A 173 -16.14 -10.19 -10.25
N PHE A 174 -15.81 -11.35 -9.70
CA PHE A 174 -14.75 -11.55 -8.69
C PHE A 174 -13.40 -11.96 -9.31
N VAL A 175 -12.90 -11.17 -10.25
CA VAL A 175 -11.58 -11.41 -10.86
C VAL A 175 -10.50 -10.61 -10.13
N LEU A 176 -9.55 -11.30 -9.53
CA LEU A 176 -8.38 -10.70 -8.86
C LEU A 176 -7.20 -10.66 -9.86
N PRO A 177 -6.77 -9.47 -10.28
CA PRO A 177 -5.59 -9.34 -11.13
C PRO A 177 -4.32 -9.76 -10.39
N ARG A 178 -3.38 -10.33 -11.14
CA ARG A 178 -1.99 -10.47 -10.67
C ARG A 178 -1.33 -9.10 -10.54
N GLN A 179 -0.27 -9.01 -9.73
CA GLN A 179 0.48 -7.78 -9.57
C GLN A 179 0.94 -7.14 -10.89
N SER A 180 1.33 -7.95 -11.88
CA SER A 180 1.73 -7.48 -13.22
C SER A 180 0.56 -6.95 -14.05
N GLN A 181 -0.66 -7.46 -13.84
CA GLN A 181 -1.87 -7.08 -14.58
C GLN A 181 -2.50 -5.78 -14.05
N TRP A 182 -2.23 -5.41 -12.80
CA TRP A 182 -2.68 -4.11 -12.28
C TRP A 182 -2.16 -2.96 -13.13
N ARG A 183 -0.95 -3.08 -13.66
CA ARG A 183 -0.33 -2.03 -14.47
C ARG A 183 -1.09 -1.76 -15.77
N SER A 184 -1.73 -2.75 -16.39
CA SER A 184 -2.60 -2.52 -17.55
C SER A 184 -3.95 -1.94 -17.14
N ASN A 185 -4.48 -2.36 -15.99
CA ASN A 185 -5.79 -1.91 -15.48
C ASN A 185 -5.77 -0.48 -14.93
N LEU A 186 -4.58 0.08 -14.70
CA LEU A 186 -4.35 1.44 -14.21
C LEU A 186 -3.86 2.41 -15.31
N LYS A 187 -3.86 1.98 -16.57
CA LYS A 187 -3.58 2.84 -17.73
C LYS A 187 -4.84 3.57 -18.16
N PHE A 188 -5.07 4.72 -17.54
CA PHE A 188 -6.08 5.69 -17.98
C PHE A 188 -5.42 6.73 -18.91
N ARG A 189 -5.96 7.94 -18.99
CA ARG A 189 -5.44 9.03 -19.84
C ARG A 189 -3.93 9.20 -19.68
N LYS A 190 -3.17 9.04 -20.76
CA LYS A 190 -1.69 9.05 -20.76
C LYS A 190 -1.15 10.47 -20.52
N GLU A 191 -1.95 11.46 -20.85
CA GLU A 191 -1.68 12.88 -20.70
C GLU A 191 -1.54 13.26 -19.23
N VAL A 192 -2.29 12.58 -18.34
CA VAL A 192 -2.26 12.82 -16.89
C VAL A 192 -0.88 12.52 -16.32
N LYS A 193 -0.28 11.39 -16.70
CA LYS A 193 1.07 11.04 -16.24
C LYS A 193 2.12 12.08 -16.67
N LYS A 194 2.07 12.53 -17.92
CA LYS A 194 2.99 13.57 -18.42
C LYS A 194 2.86 14.89 -17.66
N CYS A 195 1.64 15.28 -17.31
CA CYS A 195 1.37 16.46 -16.51
C CYS A 195 2.02 16.33 -15.13
N TRP A 196 1.81 15.20 -14.45
CA TRP A 196 2.39 14.95 -13.12
C TRP A 196 3.91 14.87 -13.12
N ASP A 197 4.50 14.15 -14.08
CA ASP A 197 5.96 14.08 -14.23
C ASP A 197 6.55 15.51 -14.38
N GLY A 198 5.83 16.41 -15.09
CA GLY A 198 6.22 17.83 -15.21
C GLY A 198 6.08 18.62 -13.91
N VAL A 199 5.01 18.39 -13.13
CA VAL A 199 4.83 19.02 -11.81
C VAL A 199 5.92 18.59 -10.83
N GLU A 200 6.29 17.31 -10.84
CA GLU A 200 7.34 16.76 -9.99
C GLU A 200 8.69 17.41 -10.29
N ILE A 201 9.07 17.52 -11.57
CA ILE A 201 10.31 18.20 -11.99
C ILE A 201 10.37 19.65 -11.49
N VAL A 202 9.27 20.40 -11.64
CA VAL A 202 9.22 21.80 -11.18
C VAL A 202 9.30 21.88 -9.65
N SER A 203 8.60 20.98 -8.95
CA SER A 203 8.58 20.93 -7.48
C SER A 203 9.97 20.61 -6.93
N ASP A 204 10.65 19.61 -7.50
CA ASP A 204 12.02 19.24 -7.12
C ASP A 204 12.99 20.40 -7.33
N SER A 205 12.87 21.13 -8.45
CA SER A 205 13.70 22.30 -8.72
C SER A 205 13.49 23.41 -7.68
N ILE A 206 12.26 23.64 -7.25
CA ILE A 206 11.94 24.63 -6.22
C ILE A 206 12.53 24.20 -4.87
N VAL A 207 12.34 22.94 -4.47
CA VAL A 207 12.86 22.40 -3.20
C VAL A 207 14.38 22.46 -3.17
N GLN A 208 15.06 22.05 -4.24
CA GLN A 208 16.53 22.13 -4.33
C GLN A 208 17.02 23.57 -4.23
N GLY A 209 16.35 24.52 -4.88
CA GLY A 209 16.67 25.94 -4.79
C GLY A 209 16.54 26.50 -3.37
N LEU A 210 15.47 26.11 -2.66
CA LEU A 210 15.25 26.52 -1.26
C LEU A 210 16.30 25.92 -0.32
N VAL A 211 16.63 24.64 -0.49
CA VAL A 211 17.66 23.96 0.32
C VAL A 211 19.03 24.63 0.08
N ALA A 212 19.39 24.92 -1.17
CA ALA A 212 20.65 25.60 -1.48
C ALA A 212 20.71 27.00 -0.85
N ALA A 213 19.62 27.76 -0.88
CA ALA A 213 19.54 29.08 -0.24
C ALA A 213 19.68 29.00 1.29
N LEU A 214 19.06 28.01 1.92
CA LEU A 214 19.15 27.79 3.37
C LEU A 214 20.55 27.34 3.81
N MET A 215 21.27 26.57 3.01
CA MET A 215 22.63 26.10 3.31
C MET A 215 23.71 27.16 3.07
N ALA A 216 23.39 28.21 2.31
CA ALA A 216 24.30 29.33 2.03
C ALA A 216 24.17 30.50 3.04
N ALA A 217 23.17 30.45 3.92
CA ALA A 217 22.91 31.41 4.99
C ALA A 217 23.53 30.92 6.32
#